data_AF-A0A4Y9ZF75-F1
#
_entry.id   AF-A0A4Y9ZF75-F1
#
_cell.length_a   1.000
_cell.length_b   1.000
_cell.length_c   1.000
_cell.angle_alpha   90.00
_cell.angle_beta   90.00
_cell.angle_gamma   90.00
#
_symmetry.space_group_name_H-M   'P 1'
#
loop_
_entity.id
_entity.type
_entity.pdbx_description
1 polymer ?
#
loop_
_entity_poly.entity_id
_entity_poly.type
_entity_poly.pdbx_seq_one_letter_code
_entity_poly.pdbx_strand_id
1 'polypeptide(L)'
;MLRSFRLTSEPRLKISRLPAYPQLLKLERSGAILLDVGCCFGNDIYKAVADGYPLENVVTTDLHQGFWDAGLKLFKRTPGAEGNIPFIAGDVFDPQNLEGVPVFTTASPPRTPKPVLKDLTSLNPLRGHLQLARALGCLLSPESGSMVFGQHGGMPQKGSRETILPGHFMFCHSPESWTELWDGMVFEKGTVKVEAEIVVVDREDFKRIWPKATYYWLNWSVTML
;
A
#
# COMPACT_ATOMS: atom_id res chain seq x y z
N MET A 1 -0.20 17.13 7.09
CA MET A 1 -1.38 16.26 7.09
C MET A 1 -1.51 15.45 5.81
N LEU A 2 -1.35 14.13 5.93
CA LEU A 2 -1.00 13.23 4.83
C LEU A 2 -1.69 11.89 4.96
N ARG A 3 -2.40 11.45 3.91
CA ARG A 3 -3.66 10.75 4.15
C ARG A 3 -3.92 9.42 3.41
N SER A 4 -3.11 8.87 2.48
CA SER A 4 -3.23 7.42 2.15
C SER A 4 -2.10 6.65 1.43
N PHE A 5 -2.21 5.30 1.35
CA PHE A 5 -1.29 4.34 0.71
C PHE A 5 -1.98 3.02 0.22
N ARG A 6 -1.41 2.23 -0.73
CA ARG A 6 -1.90 0.90 -1.25
C ARG A 6 -0.85 -0.19 -1.60
N LEU A 7 -1.22 -1.49 -1.48
CA LEU A 7 -0.51 -2.72 -1.93
C LEU A 7 -1.38 -3.57 -2.90
N THR A 8 -1.01 -3.82 -4.17
CA THR A 8 -1.56 -4.95 -4.99
C THR A 8 -0.67 -5.42 -6.16
N SER A 9 -0.58 -6.72 -6.41
CA SER A 9 0.24 -7.35 -7.47
C SER A 9 -0.49 -7.78 -8.77
N GLU A 10 -1.50 -7.05 -9.28
CA GLU A 10 -2.23 -7.45 -10.49
C GLU A 10 -2.52 -6.29 -11.48
N PRO A 11 -2.64 -6.55 -12.81
CA PRO A 11 -2.80 -5.51 -13.84
C PRO A 11 -4.20 -4.89 -13.94
N ARG A 12 -5.15 -5.28 -13.08
CA ARG A 12 -6.52 -4.72 -13.08
C ARG A 12 -6.59 -3.50 -12.17
N LEU A 13 -7.30 -2.45 -12.60
CA LEU A 13 -7.62 -1.31 -11.75
C LEU A 13 -8.47 -1.77 -10.56
N LYS A 14 -7.93 -1.68 -9.33
CA LYS A 14 -8.68 -2.09 -8.12
C LYS A 14 -8.84 -1.00 -7.08
N ILE A 15 -7.98 0.02 -7.07
CA ILE A 15 -8.02 1.08 -6.04
C ILE A 15 -9.41 1.71 -5.95
N SER A 16 -10.05 1.97 -7.09
CA SER A 16 -11.40 2.57 -7.15
C SER A 16 -12.51 1.68 -6.62
N ARG A 17 -12.23 0.40 -6.33
CA ARG A 17 -13.17 -0.57 -5.77
C ARG A 17 -12.97 -0.78 -4.28
N LEU A 18 -11.92 -0.21 -3.69
CA LEU A 18 -11.65 -0.35 -2.27
C LEU A 18 -12.56 0.60 -1.47
N PRO A 19 -13.22 0.13 -0.39
CA PRO A 19 -14.11 0.96 0.42
C PRO A 19 -13.47 2.26 0.94
N ALA A 20 -12.16 2.22 1.20
CA ALA A 20 -11.39 3.35 1.71
C ALA A 20 -11.05 4.41 0.63
N TYR A 21 -11.15 4.10 -0.67
CA TYR A 21 -10.71 5.02 -1.72
C TYR A 21 -11.55 6.31 -1.84
N PRO A 22 -12.89 6.28 -1.74
CA PRO A 22 -13.67 7.51 -1.66
C PRO A 22 -13.32 8.36 -0.43
N GLN A 23 -12.85 7.74 0.65
CA GLN A 23 -12.39 8.45 1.84
C GLN A 23 -11.07 9.13 1.50
N LEU A 24 -10.09 8.44 0.89
CA LEU A 24 -8.88 9.04 0.34
C LEU A 24 -9.16 10.32 -0.46
N LEU A 25 -10.12 10.28 -1.37
CA LEU A 25 -10.41 11.44 -2.19
C LEU A 25 -11.03 12.61 -1.39
N LYS A 26 -11.56 12.40 -0.19
CA LYS A 26 -12.11 13.48 0.64
C LYS A 26 -11.11 14.05 1.65
N LEU A 27 -9.97 13.40 1.80
CA LEU A 27 -8.93 13.78 2.73
C LEU A 27 -8.30 15.11 2.32
N GLU A 28 -7.97 15.97 3.28
CA GLU A 28 -7.27 17.23 3.00
C GLU A 28 -5.86 16.94 2.47
N ARG A 29 -5.56 17.43 1.27
CA ARG A 29 -4.41 16.96 0.47
C ARG A 29 -3.20 17.89 0.51
N SER A 30 -3.27 18.99 1.26
CA SER A 30 -2.17 19.97 1.34
C SER A 30 -0.94 19.33 1.97
N GLY A 31 0.06 19.05 1.14
CA GLY A 31 1.28 18.38 1.54
C GLY A 31 1.14 16.86 1.78
N ALA A 32 0.01 16.25 1.41
CA ALA A 32 -0.24 14.82 1.61
C ALA A 32 0.36 13.95 0.50
N ILE A 33 1.43 13.21 0.78
CA ILE A 33 2.00 12.15 -0.06
C ILE A 33 1.09 10.90 -0.10
N LEU A 34 0.88 10.39 -1.31
CA LEU A 34 0.36 9.06 -1.60
C LEU A 34 1.49 8.18 -2.12
N LEU A 35 1.79 7.11 -1.39
CA LEU A 35 2.73 6.07 -1.82
C LEU A 35 1.95 4.84 -2.31
N ASP A 36 2.37 4.23 -3.43
CA ASP A 36 1.86 2.95 -3.94
C ASP A 36 3.01 1.93 -3.94
N VAL A 37 2.98 0.91 -3.05
CA VAL A 37 4.00 -0.16 -2.99
C VAL A 37 3.48 -1.40 -3.68
N GLY A 38 4.33 -2.00 -4.51
CA GLY A 38 3.86 -3.01 -5.45
C GLY A 38 2.97 -2.34 -6.50
N CYS A 39 3.39 -1.19 -7.03
CA CYS A 39 2.58 -0.41 -7.98
C CYS A 39 2.40 -1.12 -9.33
N CYS A 40 3.23 -2.13 -9.62
CA CYS A 40 3.33 -2.82 -10.89
C CYS A 40 3.48 -1.80 -12.04
N PHE A 41 2.48 -1.69 -12.91
CA PHE A 41 2.46 -0.75 -14.03
C PHE A 41 2.03 0.67 -13.66
N GLY A 42 1.62 0.93 -12.40
CA GLY A 42 1.13 2.23 -11.94
C GLY A 42 -0.35 2.48 -12.19
N ASN A 43 -1.15 1.45 -12.50
CA ASN A 43 -2.58 1.61 -12.84
C ASN A 43 -3.37 2.40 -11.78
N ASP A 44 -3.16 2.04 -10.52
CA ASP A 44 -3.92 2.58 -9.41
C ASP A 44 -3.48 4.00 -9.06
N ILE A 45 -2.18 4.27 -9.15
CA ILE A 45 -1.67 5.61 -8.90
C ILE A 45 -2.10 6.61 -9.99
N TYR A 46 -2.09 6.19 -11.26
CA TYR A 46 -2.57 7.04 -12.34
C TYR A 46 -4.08 7.27 -12.24
N LYS A 47 -4.84 6.31 -11.70
CA LYS A 47 -6.25 6.54 -11.37
C LYS A 47 -6.43 7.58 -10.26
N ALA A 48 -5.64 7.50 -9.18
CA ALA A 48 -5.68 8.48 -8.11
C ALA A 48 -5.39 9.90 -8.63
N VAL A 49 -4.36 10.05 -9.46
CA VAL A 49 -4.03 11.34 -10.10
C VAL A 49 -5.16 11.80 -11.03
N ALA A 50 -5.73 10.90 -11.84
CA ALA A 50 -6.86 11.24 -12.71
C ALA A 50 -8.12 11.67 -11.93
N ASP A 51 -8.29 11.16 -10.70
CA ASP A 51 -9.37 11.56 -9.77
C ASP A 51 -9.00 12.81 -8.93
N GLY A 52 -7.92 13.49 -9.30
CA GLY A 52 -7.50 14.77 -8.76
C GLY A 52 -6.49 14.70 -7.62
N TYR A 53 -5.90 13.54 -7.31
CA TYR A 53 -4.80 13.50 -6.34
C TYR A 53 -3.59 14.29 -6.88
N PRO A 54 -2.97 15.20 -6.11
CA PRO A 54 -1.91 16.06 -6.62
C PRO A 54 -0.69 15.24 -7.03
N LEU A 55 -0.29 15.33 -8.30
CA LEU A 55 0.80 14.56 -8.90
C LEU A 55 2.12 14.73 -8.15
N GLU A 56 2.41 15.95 -7.72
CA GLU A 56 3.62 16.32 -6.97
C GLU A 56 3.70 15.68 -5.58
N ASN A 57 2.59 15.13 -5.10
CA ASN A 57 2.51 14.43 -3.83
C ASN A 57 2.35 12.91 -4.02
N VAL A 58 2.90 12.34 -5.09
CA VAL A 58 2.79 10.90 -5.33
C VAL A 58 4.17 10.27 -5.43
N VAL A 59 4.30 9.06 -4.89
CA VAL A 59 5.48 8.19 -5.05
C VAL A 59 5.02 6.78 -5.37
N THR A 60 5.81 6.07 -6.16
CA THR A 60 5.55 4.66 -6.49
C THR A 60 6.78 3.81 -6.24
N THR A 61 6.57 2.54 -5.91
CA THR A 61 7.66 1.59 -5.71
C THR A 61 7.21 0.17 -6.04
N ASP A 62 8.12 -0.61 -6.59
CA ASP A 62 7.96 -2.04 -6.85
C ASP A 62 9.34 -2.71 -6.80
N LEU A 63 9.37 -4.04 -6.74
CA LEU A 63 10.60 -4.80 -6.67
C LEU A 63 11.46 -4.63 -7.94
N HIS A 64 10.82 -4.45 -9.10
CA HIS A 64 11.52 -4.46 -10.39
C HIS A 64 11.19 -3.22 -11.25
N GLN A 65 12.24 -2.53 -11.70
CA GLN A 65 12.17 -1.42 -12.66
C GLN A 65 11.38 -1.76 -13.94
N GLY A 66 11.49 -3.02 -14.41
CA GLY A 66 10.82 -3.47 -15.62
C GLY A 66 9.28 -3.34 -15.57
N PHE A 67 8.66 -3.42 -14.39
CA PHE A 67 7.22 -3.16 -14.26
C PHE A 67 6.92 -1.68 -14.55
N TRP A 68 7.67 -0.76 -13.96
CA TRP A 68 7.46 0.66 -14.21
C TRP A 68 7.71 1.04 -15.67
N ASP A 69 8.77 0.51 -16.28
CA ASP A 69 9.08 0.77 -17.69
C ASP A 69 7.96 0.29 -18.62
N ALA A 70 7.36 -0.87 -18.32
CA ALA A 70 6.19 -1.37 -19.02
C ALA A 70 4.96 -0.48 -18.80
N GLY A 71 4.76 0.03 -17.58
CA GLY A 71 3.74 1.01 -17.25
C GLY A 71 3.87 2.31 -18.05
N LEU A 72 5.09 2.88 -18.11
CA LEU A 72 5.36 4.08 -18.91
C LEU A 72 4.99 3.86 -20.39
N LYS A 73 5.34 2.70 -20.97
CA LYS A 73 4.92 2.34 -22.33
C LYS A 73 3.41 2.21 -22.46
N LEU A 74 2.75 1.51 -21.53
CA LEU A 74 1.30 1.29 -21.52
C LEU A 74 0.53 2.62 -21.48
N PHE A 75 1.00 3.57 -20.66
CA PHE A 75 0.40 4.89 -20.50
C PHE A 75 0.96 5.94 -21.49
N LYS A 76 1.76 5.51 -22.48
CA LYS A 76 2.37 6.39 -23.51
C LYS A 76 3.14 7.56 -22.90
N ARG A 77 3.87 7.31 -21.82
CA ARG A 77 4.72 8.27 -21.13
C ARG A 77 6.19 8.06 -21.50
N THR A 78 6.93 9.16 -21.55
CA THR A 78 8.36 9.15 -21.83
C THR A 78 9.14 9.03 -20.52
N PRO A 79 10.05 8.07 -20.36
CA PRO A 79 10.90 7.98 -19.16
C PRO A 79 11.65 9.28 -18.88
N GLY A 80 11.69 9.70 -17.62
CA GLY A 80 12.38 10.93 -17.19
C GLY A 80 11.72 12.25 -17.60
N ALA A 81 10.58 12.23 -18.29
CA ALA A 81 9.86 13.45 -18.64
C ALA A 81 9.31 14.18 -17.40
N GLU A 82 9.27 15.51 -17.47
CA GLU A 82 8.63 16.35 -16.47
C GLU A 82 7.14 15.96 -16.33
N GLY A 83 6.66 15.88 -15.08
CA GLY A 83 5.29 15.42 -14.80
C GLY A 83 5.11 13.89 -14.77
N ASN A 84 6.20 13.12 -14.73
CA ASN A 84 6.13 11.72 -14.32
C ASN A 84 6.16 11.56 -12.81
N ILE A 85 5.51 10.49 -12.35
CA ILE A 85 5.49 10.09 -10.94
C ILE A 85 6.87 9.49 -10.60
N PRO A 86 7.49 9.88 -9.47
CA PRO A 86 8.70 9.23 -8.96
C PRO A 86 8.49 7.73 -8.75
N PHE A 87 9.47 6.93 -9.19
CA PHE A 87 9.47 5.47 -9.03
C PHE A 87 10.76 5.00 -8.37
N ILE A 88 10.62 4.17 -7.35
CA ILE A 88 11.72 3.59 -6.59
C ILE A 88 11.69 2.07 -6.77
N ALA A 89 12.65 1.52 -7.52
CA ALA A 89 12.84 0.08 -7.59
C ALA A 89 13.53 -0.43 -6.32
N GLY A 90 13.04 -1.52 -5.74
CA GLY A 90 13.77 -2.20 -4.68
C GLY A 90 12.89 -3.07 -3.80
N ASP A 91 13.53 -4.00 -3.10
CA ASP A 91 12.87 -4.78 -2.05
C ASP A 91 12.56 -3.87 -0.86
N VAL A 92 11.29 -3.76 -0.47
CA VAL A 92 10.87 -2.97 0.70
C VAL A 92 11.27 -3.64 2.02
N PHE A 93 11.77 -4.87 1.98
CA PHE A 93 12.33 -5.58 3.12
C PHE A 93 13.87 -5.44 3.20
N ASP A 94 14.52 -4.86 2.19
CA ASP A 94 15.94 -4.50 2.28
C ASP A 94 16.09 -3.20 3.11
N PRO A 95 16.85 -3.20 4.22
CA PRO A 95 17.10 -2.00 5.02
C PRO A 95 17.71 -0.83 4.25
N GLN A 96 18.43 -1.08 3.15
CA GLN A 96 18.95 -0.02 2.28
C GLN A 96 17.82 0.75 1.58
N ASN A 97 16.70 0.07 1.31
CA ASN A 97 15.52 0.68 0.74
C ASN A 97 14.58 1.22 1.85
N LEU A 98 14.24 0.36 2.82
CA LEU A 98 13.37 0.69 3.95
C LEU A 98 13.83 -0.01 5.24
N GLU A 99 14.53 0.72 6.08
CA GLU A 99 14.94 0.29 7.41
C GLU A 99 13.76 0.40 8.39
N GLY A 100 13.44 -0.71 9.05
CA GLY A 100 12.43 -0.74 10.11
C GLY A 100 12.90 0.02 11.36
N VAL A 101 12.14 1.04 11.76
CA VAL A 101 12.37 1.83 12.98
C VAL A 101 11.08 1.84 13.81
N PRO A 102 11.12 2.25 15.10
CA PRO A 102 9.91 2.43 15.89
C PRO A 102 8.89 3.32 15.18
N VAL A 103 7.60 3.03 15.36
CA VAL A 103 6.53 3.85 14.79
C VAL A 103 6.57 5.26 15.39
N PHE A 104 6.36 6.28 14.55
CA PHE A 104 6.27 7.65 15.05
C PHE A 104 4.90 7.86 15.69
N THR A 105 4.88 8.63 16.77
CA THR A 105 3.65 8.97 17.49
C THR A 105 3.58 10.48 17.65
N THR A 106 2.43 11.01 18.07
CA THR A 106 2.31 12.44 18.37
C THR A 106 3.29 12.86 19.47
N ALA A 107 3.60 11.95 20.40
CA ALA A 107 4.59 12.16 21.46
C ALA A 107 6.05 12.03 20.96
N SER A 108 6.28 11.45 19.79
CA SER A 108 7.61 11.24 19.19
C SER A 108 7.53 11.36 17.67
N PRO A 109 7.37 12.59 17.13
CA PRO A 109 7.25 12.83 15.70
C PRO A 109 8.61 12.68 14.99
N PRO A 110 8.62 12.51 13.65
CA PRO A 110 9.86 12.55 12.88
C PRO A 110 10.56 13.89 13.03
N ARG A 111 11.90 13.84 13.19
CA ARG A 111 12.75 15.02 13.34
C ARG A 111 13.26 15.57 12.00
N THR A 112 13.12 14.80 10.93
CA THR A 112 13.59 15.17 9.60
C THR A 112 12.53 16.01 8.88
N PRO A 113 12.94 16.97 8.02
CA PRO A 113 12.00 17.67 7.16
C PRO A 113 11.40 16.73 6.12
N LYS A 114 10.22 17.08 5.59
CA LYS A 114 9.59 16.36 4.48
C LYS A 114 10.57 16.32 3.29
N PRO A 115 10.86 15.14 2.72
CA PRO A 115 11.78 15.03 1.59
C PRO A 115 11.16 15.55 0.29
N VAL A 116 12.01 15.93 -0.65
CA VAL A 116 11.63 16.24 -2.02
C VAL A 116 11.43 14.93 -2.78
N LEU A 117 10.19 14.63 -3.19
CA LEU A 117 9.82 13.29 -3.66
C LEU A 117 10.52 12.86 -4.95
N LYS A 118 10.78 13.81 -5.85
CA LYS A 118 11.47 13.54 -7.12
C LYS A 118 12.94 13.14 -6.97
N ASP A 119 13.55 13.44 -5.82
CA ASP A 119 14.97 13.18 -5.56
C ASP A 119 15.20 11.86 -4.78
N LEU A 120 14.13 11.10 -4.52
CA LEU A 120 14.19 9.87 -3.76
C LEU A 120 14.85 8.74 -4.55
N THR A 121 15.85 8.11 -3.95
CA THR A 121 16.48 6.87 -4.45
C THR A 121 16.16 5.65 -3.58
N SER A 122 15.46 5.86 -2.46
CA SER A 122 14.98 4.82 -1.53
C SER A 122 13.78 5.34 -0.74
N LEU A 123 13.08 4.45 -0.01
CA LEU A 123 11.96 4.81 0.86
C LEU A 123 12.38 5.36 2.23
N ASN A 124 13.65 5.18 2.62
CA ASN A 124 14.17 5.61 3.92
C ASN A 124 13.95 7.10 4.28
N PRO A 125 14.06 8.08 3.35
CA PRO A 125 13.79 9.48 3.66
C PRO A 125 12.32 9.77 3.99
N LEU A 126 11.42 8.85 3.62
CA LEU A 126 9.98 8.99 3.79
C LEU A 126 9.49 8.54 5.19
N ARG A 127 10.39 8.03 6.05
CA ARG A 127 10.07 7.60 7.42
C ARG A 127 9.46 8.74 8.24
N GLY A 128 8.30 8.47 8.82
CA GLY A 128 7.45 9.39 9.59
C GLY A 128 6.65 10.37 8.75
N HIS A 129 6.86 10.37 7.43
CA HIS A 129 6.21 11.28 6.48
C HIS A 129 5.22 10.56 5.56
N LEU A 130 4.95 9.28 5.80
CA LEU A 130 4.18 8.39 4.92
C LEU A 130 3.16 7.56 5.73
N GLN A 131 2.81 6.35 5.28
CA GLN A 131 1.85 5.41 5.87
C GLN A 131 2.23 3.97 5.46
N LEU A 132 2.08 2.94 6.32
CA LEU A 132 2.68 1.59 6.17
C LEU A 132 2.63 0.74 7.51
N ALA A 133 3.01 -0.56 7.67
CA ALA A 133 3.06 -1.44 8.89
C ALA A 133 4.45 -1.96 9.37
N ARG A 134 4.73 -1.98 10.69
CA ARG A 134 6.05 -2.21 11.37
C ARG A 134 7.28 -1.57 10.72
N ALA A 135 7.88 -2.15 9.66
CA ALA A 135 8.90 -1.46 8.84
C ALA A 135 8.30 -0.34 8.00
N LEU A 136 7.05 -0.52 7.62
CA LEU A 136 6.22 0.46 6.98
C LEU A 136 5.45 1.25 8.08
N GLY A 137 5.33 0.75 9.32
CA GLY A 137 4.60 1.33 10.47
C GLY A 137 5.11 2.72 10.81
N CYS A 138 6.44 2.80 10.82
CA CYS A 138 7.18 4.04 10.95
C CYS A 138 7.00 4.97 9.76
N LEU A 139 6.34 4.57 8.68
CA LEU A 139 5.96 5.51 7.65
C LEU A 139 4.77 6.34 8.15
N LEU A 140 3.75 5.73 8.80
CA LEU A 140 2.48 6.37 9.21
C LEU A 140 2.69 7.66 10.01
N SER A 141 2.23 8.77 9.41
CA SER A 141 2.14 10.06 10.09
C SER A 141 1.26 9.90 11.33
N PRO A 142 1.69 10.41 12.49
CA PRO A 142 0.91 10.30 13.73
C PRO A 142 -0.33 11.20 13.75
N GLU A 143 -0.56 11.99 12.70
CA GLU A 143 -1.70 12.90 12.63
C GLU A 143 -3.01 12.13 12.46
N SER A 144 -4.04 12.51 13.24
CA SER A 144 -5.39 11.96 13.13
C SER A 144 -5.93 12.05 11.70
N GLY A 145 -6.56 10.98 11.23
CA GLY A 145 -7.06 10.84 9.86
C GLY A 145 -6.02 10.38 8.84
N SER A 146 -4.77 10.13 9.24
CA SER A 146 -3.79 9.45 8.39
C SER A 146 -4.21 7.99 8.17
N MET A 147 -4.47 7.56 6.92
CA MET A 147 -5.08 6.26 6.61
C MET A 147 -4.34 5.38 5.61
N VAL A 148 -3.76 4.26 6.05
CA VAL A 148 -3.21 3.26 5.14
C VAL A 148 -4.31 2.28 4.70
N PHE A 149 -4.33 1.83 3.44
CA PHE A 149 -5.29 0.83 3.00
C PHE A 149 -4.71 -0.13 1.97
N GLY A 150 -5.42 -1.19 1.63
CA GLY A 150 -4.93 -2.13 0.63
C GLY A 150 -5.83 -3.34 0.42
N GLN A 151 -5.33 -4.24 -0.42
CA GLN A 151 -5.94 -5.52 -0.68
C GLN A 151 -4.87 -6.58 -0.85
N HIS A 152 -4.96 -7.69 -0.11
CA HIS A 152 -4.06 -8.83 -0.30
C HIS A 152 -4.78 -10.15 -0.05
N GLY A 153 -4.12 -11.29 -0.35
CA GLY A 153 -4.74 -12.60 -0.21
C GLY A 153 -5.10 -12.90 1.25
N GLY A 154 -6.39 -13.08 1.51
CA GLY A 154 -6.91 -13.36 2.86
C GLY A 154 -7.56 -14.73 2.98
N MET A 155 -8.09 -15.01 4.16
CA MET A 155 -9.02 -16.11 4.42
C MET A 155 -10.04 -15.72 5.50
N PRO A 156 -11.25 -16.32 5.53
CA PRO A 156 -12.22 -16.08 6.61
C PRO A 156 -11.69 -16.38 8.01
N GLN A 157 -10.74 -17.32 8.12
CA GLN A 157 -10.00 -17.60 9.34
C GLN A 157 -8.50 -17.57 9.03
N LYS A 158 -7.68 -17.05 9.96
CA LYS A 158 -6.22 -16.98 9.77
C LYS A 158 -5.63 -18.39 9.59
N GLY A 159 -4.67 -18.54 8.68
CA GLY A 159 -4.03 -19.83 8.46
C GLY A 159 -3.16 -19.88 7.22
N SER A 160 -2.67 -21.06 6.88
CA SER A 160 -1.87 -21.29 5.68
C SER A 160 -2.74 -21.75 4.52
N ARG A 161 -2.52 -21.15 3.35
CA ARG A 161 -3.15 -21.52 2.08
C ARG A 161 -2.08 -21.94 1.09
N GLU A 162 -2.28 -23.07 0.41
CA GLU A 162 -1.41 -23.43 -0.71
C GLU A 162 -1.54 -22.40 -1.83
N THR A 163 -0.41 -21.98 -2.40
CA THR A 163 -0.36 -21.04 -3.52
C THR A 163 -0.65 -21.76 -4.83
N ILE A 164 -0.60 -21.02 -5.94
CA ILE A 164 -0.69 -21.61 -7.27
C ILE A 164 0.57 -22.43 -7.64
N LEU A 165 1.64 -22.34 -6.86
CA LEU A 165 2.80 -23.20 -7.02
C LEU A 165 2.63 -24.38 -6.05
N PRO A 166 2.49 -25.63 -6.57
CA PRO A 166 2.30 -26.80 -5.73
C PRO A 166 3.40 -26.92 -4.66
N GLY A 167 3.01 -27.20 -3.41
CA GLY A 167 3.92 -27.31 -2.28
C GLY A 167 4.40 -25.98 -1.68
N HIS A 168 4.03 -24.83 -2.25
CA HIS A 168 4.29 -23.53 -1.65
C HIS A 168 3.07 -23.03 -0.88
N PHE A 169 3.29 -22.58 0.35
CA PHE A 169 2.23 -22.09 1.23
C PHE A 169 2.41 -20.60 1.51
N MET A 170 1.29 -19.90 1.61
CA MET A 170 1.19 -18.50 2.01
C MET A 170 0.37 -18.41 3.29
N PHE A 171 0.86 -17.66 4.27
CA PHE A 171 0.05 -17.30 5.43
C PHE A 171 -0.97 -16.21 5.01
N CYS A 172 -2.25 -16.44 5.33
CA CYS A 172 -3.33 -15.51 5.06
C CYS A 172 -3.96 -15.06 6.38
N HIS A 173 -4.10 -13.75 6.54
CA HIS A 173 -4.84 -13.16 7.63
C HIS A 173 -6.36 -13.24 7.39
N SER A 174 -7.11 -13.36 8.49
CA SER A 174 -8.53 -12.99 8.56
C SER A 174 -8.71 -11.53 8.99
N PRO A 175 -9.90 -10.93 8.81
CA PRO A 175 -10.20 -9.59 9.29
C PRO A 175 -9.84 -9.37 10.76
N GLU A 176 -10.15 -10.35 11.61
CA GLU A 176 -9.88 -10.30 13.06
C GLU A 176 -8.38 -10.29 13.32
N SER A 177 -7.64 -11.24 12.73
CA SER A 177 -6.19 -11.33 12.92
C SER A 177 -5.42 -10.16 12.32
N TRP A 178 -5.96 -9.54 11.27
CA TRP A 178 -5.41 -8.33 10.66
C TRP A 178 -5.67 -7.13 11.55
N THR A 179 -6.87 -7.04 12.13
CA THR A 179 -7.23 -5.99 13.09
C THR A 179 -6.34 -6.06 14.32
N GLU A 180 -6.15 -7.23 14.92
CA GLU A 180 -5.26 -7.44 16.07
C GLU A 180 -3.81 -7.07 15.79
N LEU A 181 -3.31 -7.40 14.59
CA LEU A 181 -1.96 -7.03 14.17
C LEU A 181 -1.77 -5.50 14.22
N TRP A 182 -2.72 -4.75 13.66
CA TRP A 182 -2.60 -3.30 13.59
C TRP A 182 -2.93 -2.60 14.90
N ASP A 183 -4.06 -2.94 15.51
CA ASP A 183 -4.58 -2.39 16.76
C ASP A 183 -4.20 -3.25 17.97
N GLY A 184 -2.94 -3.15 18.40
CA GLY A 184 -2.41 -3.85 19.57
C GLY A 184 -0.98 -4.39 19.42
N MET A 185 -0.53 -4.72 18.20
CA MET A 185 0.85 -5.18 17.97
C MET A 185 1.75 -4.19 17.21
N VAL A 186 1.20 -3.49 16.21
CA VAL A 186 1.91 -2.43 15.46
C VAL A 186 1.72 -1.09 16.16
N PHE A 187 0.47 -0.74 16.48
CA PHE A 187 0.11 0.46 17.24
C PHE A 187 -0.42 0.09 18.62
N GLU A 188 -0.37 1.06 19.54
CA GLU A 188 -1.03 0.92 20.84
C GLU A 188 -2.54 0.75 20.64
N LYS A 189 -3.14 -0.14 21.44
CA LYS A 189 -4.54 -0.48 21.30
C LYS A 189 -5.44 0.75 21.49
N GLY A 190 -6.36 0.98 20.56
CA GLY A 190 -7.27 2.11 20.54
C GLY A 190 -6.70 3.40 19.94
N THR A 191 -5.48 3.38 19.39
CA THR A 191 -4.90 4.55 18.69
C THR A 191 -5.15 4.56 17.18
N VAL A 192 -5.66 3.46 16.65
CA VAL A 192 -6.03 3.32 15.24
C VAL A 192 -7.41 2.68 15.10
N LYS A 193 -8.13 3.06 14.05
CA LYS A 193 -9.32 2.36 13.57
C LYS A 193 -8.92 1.44 12.43
N VAL A 194 -9.17 0.14 12.58
CA VAL A 194 -8.98 -0.84 11.50
C VAL A 194 -10.34 -1.24 10.94
N GLU A 195 -10.47 -1.21 9.61
CA GLU A 195 -11.61 -1.77 8.88
C GLU A 195 -11.06 -2.87 7.98
N ALA A 196 -11.62 -4.08 8.05
CA ALA A 196 -11.15 -5.21 7.27
C ALA A 196 -12.33 -6.11 6.88
N GLU A 197 -12.37 -6.55 5.62
CA GLU A 197 -13.42 -7.41 5.08
C GLU A 197 -12.88 -8.45 4.11
N ILE A 198 -13.46 -9.64 4.15
CA ILE A 198 -13.18 -10.71 3.17
C ILE A 198 -14.13 -10.58 2.00
N VAL A 199 -13.57 -10.57 0.80
CA VAL A 199 -14.30 -10.61 -0.47
C VAL A 199 -14.00 -11.93 -1.16
N VAL A 200 -15.05 -12.69 -1.46
CA VAL A 200 -14.93 -13.90 -2.29
C VAL A 200 -14.66 -13.50 -3.73
N VAL A 201 -13.69 -14.16 -4.35
CA VAL A 201 -13.20 -13.84 -5.68
C VAL A 201 -13.47 -14.99 -6.60
N ASP A 202 -14.17 -14.70 -7.68
CA ASP A 202 -14.24 -15.64 -8.80
C ASP A 202 -12.96 -15.55 -9.63
N ARG A 203 -12.18 -16.64 -9.64
CA ARG A 203 -10.96 -16.82 -10.44
C ARG A 203 -11.20 -17.86 -11.52
N GLU A 204 -12.03 -17.50 -12.51
CA GLU A 204 -12.26 -18.29 -13.72
C GLU A 204 -10.97 -18.81 -14.36
N ASP A 205 -9.92 -17.98 -14.37
CA ASP A 205 -8.59 -18.32 -14.87
C ASP A 205 -7.92 -19.47 -14.12
N PHE A 206 -8.28 -19.70 -12.86
CA PHE A 206 -7.78 -20.80 -12.03
C PHE A 206 -8.75 -21.97 -11.90
N LYS A 207 -10.02 -21.85 -12.31
CA LYS A 207 -11.00 -22.95 -12.21
C LYS A 207 -10.57 -24.21 -12.98
N ARG A 208 -9.80 -24.05 -14.07
CA ARG A 208 -9.28 -25.19 -14.84
C ARG A 208 -8.25 -26.02 -14.05
N ILE A 209 -7.52 -25.41 -13.12
CA ILE A 209 -6.45 -26.05 -12.35
C ILE A 209 -6.94 -26.44 -10.96
N TRP A 210 -7.72 -25.58 -10.31
CA TRP A 210 -8.34 -25.83 -9.00
C TRP A 210 -9.84 -25.52 -9.03
N PRO A 211 -10.68 -26.41 -9.57
CA PRO A 211 -12.11 -26.15 -9.78
C PRO A 211 -12.92 -25.99 -8.48
N LYS A 212 -12.36 -26.42 -7.35
CA LYS A 212 -13.00 -26.34 -6.02
C LYS A 212 -12.36 -25.29 -5.11
N ALA A 213 -11.32 -24.58 -5.55
CA ALA A 213 -10.66 -23.59 -4.71
C ALA A 213 -11.49 -22.31 -4.66
N THR A 214 -11.81 -21.87 -3.45
CA THR A 214 -12.37 -20.54 -3.19
C THR A 214 -11.23 -19.57 -2.90
N TYR A 215 -11.17 -18.49 -3.65
CA TYR A 215 -10.18 -17.43 -3.46
C TYR A 215 -10.80 -16.27 -2.71
N TYR A 216 -10.01 -15.66 -1.82
CA TYR A 216 -10.44 -14.54 -1.00
C TYR A 216 -9.43 -13.40 -1.10
N TRP A 217 -9.95 -12.20 -1.29
CA TRP A 217 -9.24 -10.95 -1.02
C TRP A 217 -9.60 -10.46 0.37
N LEU A 218 -8.64 -9.96 1.11
CA LEU A 218 -8.85 -9.14 2.30
C LEU A 218 -8.70 -7.68 1.87
N ASN A 219 -9.80 -6.93 1.86
CA ASN A 219 -9.74 -5.47 1.76
C ASN A 219 -9.59 -4.92 3.17
N TRP A 220 -8.79 -3.88 3.32
CA TRP A 220 -8.59 -3.29 4.64
C TRP A 220 -8.14 -1.84 4.57
N SER A 221 -8.36 -1.12 5.66
CA SER A 221 -7.80 0.20 5.97
C SER A 221 -7.48 0.32 7.45
N VAL A 222 -6.49 1.15 7.78
CA VAL A 222 -6.09 1.50 9.14
C VAL A 222 -5.97 3.01 9.17
N THR A 223 -6.68 3.66 10.09
CA THR A 223 -6.74 5.13 10.21
C THR A 223 -6.29 5.55 11.59
N MET A 224 -5.38 6.51 11.70
CA MET A 224 -5.01 7.15 12.96
C MET A 224 -6.21 7.88 13.56
N LEU A 225 -6.46 7.64 14.85
CA LEU A 225 -7.53 8.28 15.62
C LEU A 225 -7.11 9.64 16.18
#